data_AF-A0A0F7CU42-F1
#
_entry.id   AF-A0A0F7CU42-F1
#
_cell.length_a   1.000
_cell.length_b   1.000
_cell.length_c   1.000
_cell.angle_alpha   90.00
_cell.angle_beta   90.00
_cell.angle_gamma   90.00
#
_symmetry.space_group_name_H-M   'P 1'
#
loop_
_entity.id
_entity.type
_entity.pdbx_description
1 polymer ?
#
loop_
_entity_poly.entity_id
_entity_poly.type
_entity_poly.pdbx_seq_one_letter_code
_entity_poly.pdbx_strand_id
1 'polypeptide(L)'
;MHHSLPFYGRHQSSFLRIYMMLAPLVRVPLLGNAVRAVANSYARRQHGGFALKSGEAEQIIDAAGWVAIGECACRKVFHNCDSPLEAEIVVGFGKDVYADAEHKFREVGKDEAKTLVKRCKEAGLMSIMMQCKGHYYAICNCCRCCCVPYRLKSRYGINHSIVRDDHIVQNFVCQLNNHIDP
;
A
#
# COMPACT_ATOMS: atom_id res chain seq x y z
N MET A 1 0.62 6.06 -19.75
CA MET A 1 1.97 6.51 -19.33
C MET A 1 2.31 5.98 -17.93
N HIS A 2 2.77 4.72 -17.77
CA HIS A 2 3.14 4.18 -16.44
C HIS A 2 4.42 3.30 -16.44
N HIS A 3 5.41 3.60 -17.29
CA HIS A 3 6.63 2.78 -17.45
C HIS A 3 7.45 2.54 -16.16
N SER A 4 7.30 3.37 -15.14
CA SER A 4 8.01 3.21 -13.85
C SER A 4 7.34 2.23 -12.87
N LEU A 5 6.07 1.87 -13.06
CA LEU A 5 5.33 1.05 -12.09
C LEU A 5 5.77 -0.43 -12.09
N PRO A 6 5.99 -1.08 -13.25
CA PRO A 6 6.56 -2.44 -13.29
C PRO A 6 7.97 -2.49 -12.69
N PHE A 7 8.78 -1.44 -12.91
CA PHE A 7 10.11 -1.32 -12.31
C PHE A 7 10.05 -1.31 -10.78
N TYR A 8 9.06 -0.60 -10.21
CA TYR A 8 8.80 -0.60 -8.78
C TYR A 8 8.40 -1.99 -8.27
N GLY A 9 7.47 -2.68 -8.95
CA GLY A 9 7.05 -4.05 -8.57
C GLY A 9 8.22 -5.05 -8.55
N ARG A 10 9.14 -4.95 -9.52
CA ARG A 10 10.34 -5.80 -9.61
C ARG A 10 11.34 -5.56 -8.48
N HIS A 11 11.54 -4.29 -8.09
CA HIS A 11 12.54 -3.89 -7.10
C HIS A 11 11.95 -3.53 -5.72
N GLN A 12 10.69 -3.90 -5.47
CA GLN A 12 9.95 -3.52 -4.26
C GLN A 12 10.73 -3.86 -2.97
N SER A 13 11.34 -5.04 -2.89
CA SER A 13 12.14 -5.44 -1.73
C SER A 13 13.33 -4.51 -1.45
N SER A 14 14.03 -4.07 -2.49
CA SER A 14 15.15 -3.14 -2.39
C SER A 14 14.68 -1.76 -1.94
N PHE A 15 13.58 -1.26 -2.53
CA PHE A 15 12.98 0.02 -2.11
C PHE A 15 12.56 0.02 -0.64
N LEU A 16 11.92 -1.05 -0.16
CA LEU A 16 11.51 -1.17 1.23
C LEU A 16 12.70 -1.13 2.20
N ARG A 17 13.80 -1.82 1.87
CA ARG A 17 15.04 -1.79 2.66
C ARG A 17 15.66 -0.39 2.66
N ILE A 18 15.74 0.25 1.49
CA ILE A 18 16.29 1.61 1.34
C ILE A 18 15.48 2.61 2.17
N TYR A 19 14.15 2.61 2.09
CA TYR A 19 13.32 3.52 2.88
C TYR A 19 13.57 3.37 4.38
N MET A 20 13.65 2.13 4.87
CA MET A 20 13.90 1.90 6.29
C MET A 20 15.32 2.22 6.72
N MET A 21 16.30 2.04 5.84
CA MET A 21 17.71 2.40 6.07
C MET A 21 17.90 3.92 6.12
N LEU A 22 17.20 4.68 5.28
CA LEU A 22 17.28 6.15 5.22
C LEU A 22 16.44 6.84 6.29
N ALA A 23 15.42 6.17 6.83
CA ALA A 23 14.49 6.78 7.79
C ALA A 23 15.16 7.41 9.04
N PRO A 24 16.22 6.85 9.66
CA PRO A 24 16.91 7.46 10.79
C PRO A 24 17.55 8.83 10.49
N LEU A 25 17.74 9.22 9.22
CA LEU A 25 18.29 10.52 8.85
C LEU A 25 17.43 11.70 9.34
N VAL A 26 16.14 11.48 9.62
CA VAL A 26 15.27 12.50 10.24
C VAL A 26 15.67 12.88 11.67
N ARG A 27 16.59 12.13 12.29
CA ARG A 27 17.11 12.36 13.65
C ARG A 27 18.46 13.08 13.65
N VAL A 28 19.05 13.34 12.48
CA VAL A 28 20.31 14.09 12.37
C VAL A 28 20.07 15.53 12.85
N PRO A 29 20.89 16.05 13.79
CA PRO A 29 20.78 17.45 14.23
C PRO A 29 20.83 18.42 13.05
N LEU A 30 20.06 19.50 13.12
CA LEU A 30 19.96 20.58 12.12
C LEU A 30 19.35 20.20 10.76
N LEU A 31 19.59 19.00 10.24
CA LEU A 31 19.08 18.53 8.94
C LEU A 31 17.79 17.70 9.04
N GLY A 32 17.51 17.10 10.20
CA GLY A 32 16.42 16.14 10.37
C GLY A 32 15.03 16.69 10.03
N ASN A 33 14.77 17.97 10.31
CA ASN A 33 13.52 18.65 9.95
C ASN A 33 13.36 18.81 8.44
N ALA A 34 14.44 19.18 7.73
CA ALA A 34 14.44 19.28 6.27
C ALA A 34 14.24 17.91 5.61
N VAL A 35 14.95 16.88 6.09
CA VAL A 35 14.77 15.49 5.64
C VAL A 35 13.32 15.04 5.85
N ARG A 36 12.74 15.31 7.02
CA ARG A 36 11.34 14.98 7.31
C ARG A 36 10.37 15.72 6.39
N ALA A 37 10.62 16.99 6.08
CA ALA A 37 9.79 17.77 5.17
C ALA A 37 9.84 17.19 3.74
N VAL A 38 11.04 16.86 3.24
CA VAL A 38 11.21 16.21 1.93
C VAL A 38 10.52 14.86 1.89
N ALA A 39 10.71 14.02 2.91
CA ALA A 39 10.07 12.71 3.00
C ALA A 39 8.53 12.81 3.03
N ASN A 40 7.97 13.77 3.76
CA ASN A 40 6.53 14.02 3.77
C ASN A 40 6.01 14.53 2.42
N SER A 41 6.74 15.42 1.76
CA SER A 41 6.41 15.89 0.41
C SER A 41 6.41 14.74 -0.60
N TYR A 42 7.42 13.87 -0.54
CA TYR A 42 7.49 12.66 -1.34
C TYR A 42 6.32 11.71 -1.06
N ALA A 43 6.05 11.40 0.21
CA ALA A 43 4.94 10.53 0.59
C ALA A 43 3.58 11.06 0.10
N ARG A 44 3.37 12.37 0.18
CA ARG A 44 2.14 13.02 -0.29
C ARG A 44 1.97 12.98 -1.81
N ARG A 45 3.05 13.08 -2.58
CA ARG A 45 3.01 13.22 -4.06
C ARG A 45 3.24 11.93 -4.81
N GLN A 46 3.99 10.99 -4.24
CA GLN A 46 4.53 9.84 -4.96
C GLN A 46 4.02 8.51 -4.39
N HIS A 47 4.16 8.25 -3.10
CA HIS A 47 3.77 6.97 -2.50
C HIS A 47 3.11 7.18 -1.14
N GLY A 48 1.81 6.91 -1.07
CA GLY A 48 1.00 7.14 0.12
C GLY A 48 0.11 5.94 0.44
N GLY A 49 -0.32 5.88 1.70
CA GLY A 49 -1.31 4.94 2.19
C GLY A 49 -2.50 5.68 2.81
N PHE A 50 -3.69 5.13 2.66
CA PHE A 50 -4.92 5.66 3.24
C PHE A 50 -5.52 4.61 4.18
N ALA A 51 -5.56 4.92 5.48
CA ALA A 51 -6.17 4.04 6.46
C ALA A 51 -7.67 3.88 6.19
N LEU A 52 -8.12 2.63 6.13
CA LEU A 52 -9.51 2.28 5.85
C LEU A 52 -10.29 2.04 7.14
N LYS A 53 -11.54 2.51 7.17
CA LYS A 53 -12.54 2.15 8.17
C LYS A 53 -13.12 0.77 7.85
N SER A 54 -13.85 0.22 8.83
CA SER A 54 -14.56 -1.04 8.64
C SER A 54 -15.54 -0.93 7.46
N GLY A 55 -15.51 -1.89 6.53
CA GLY A 55 -16.40 -1.91 5.37
C GLY A 55 -15.85 -1.22 4.12
N GLU A 56 -14.89 -0.29 4.24
CA GLU A 56 -14.39 0.45 3.07
C GLU A 56 -13.53 -0.44 2.16
N ALA A 57 -12.78 -1.38 2.72
CA ALA A 57 -12.01 -2.34 1.92
C ALA A 57 -12.95 -3.21 1.08
N GLU A 58 -14.04 -3.68 1.69
CA GLU A 58 -15.07 -4.47 1.03
C GLU A 58 -15.78 -3.66 -0.08
N GLN A 59 -16.10 -2.40 0.16
CA GLN A 59 -16.68 -1.50 -0.86
C GLN A 59 -15.74 -1.27 -2.05
N ILE A 60 -14.43 -1.09 -1.79
CA ILE A 60 -13.42 -0.97 -2.86
C ILE A 60 -13.33 -2.27 -3.66
N ILE A 61 -13.36 -3.42 -3.01
CA ILE A 61 -13.37 -4.74 -3.67
C ILE A 61 -14.63 -4.90 -4.53
N ASP A 62 -15.79 -4.51 -4.01
CA ASP A 62 -17.06 -4.60 -4.73
C ASP A 62 -17.10 -3.67 -5.95
N ALA A 63 -16.45 -2.50 -5.88
CA ALA A 63 -16.31 -1.58 -7.01
C ALA A 63 -15.25 -2.00 -8.04
N ALA A 64 -14.24 -2.78 -7.64
CA ALA A 64 -13.16 -3.20 -8.54
C ALA A 64 -13.69 -4.14 -9.64
N GLY A 65 -13.24 -3.93 -10.89
CA GLY A 65 -13.55 -4.82 -12.01
C GLY A 65 -12.72 -6.11 -12.04
N TRP A 66 -11.59 -6.12 -11.33
CA TRP A 66 -10.66 -7.23 -11.24
C TRP A 66 -9.95 -7.21 -9.89
N VAL A 67 -9.70 -8.39 -9.31
CA VAL A 67 -9.02 -8.53 -8.02
C VAL A 67 -8.04 -9.70 -8.02
N ALA A 68 -6.89 -9.52 -7.37
CA ALA A 68 -5.96 -10.61 -7.12
C ALA A 68 -5.40 -10.51 -5.70
N ILE A 69 -5.03 -11.65 -5.12
CA ILE A 69 -4.44 -11.75 -3.78
C ILE A 69 -2.96 -12.10 -3.89
N GLY A 70 -2.14 -11.56 -3.00
CA GLY A 70 -0.75 -11.96 -2.87
C GLY A 70 -0.14 -11.70 -1.50
N GLU A 71 1.17 -11.92 -1.45
CA GLU A 71 1.97 -11.81 -0.24
C GLU A 71 2.32 -10.36 0.09
N CYS A 72 2.25 -9.98 1.37
CA CYS A 72 2.71 -8.70 1.85
C CYS A 72 4.24 -8.57 1.70
N ALA A 73 4.67 -7.69 0.79
CA ALA A 73 6.09 -7.47 0.53
C ALA A 73 6.88 -7.02 1.78
N CYS A 74 6.30 -6.17 2.63
CA CYS A 74 6.96 -5.73 3.86
C CYS A 74 7.24 -6.90 4.81
N ARG A 75 6.28 -7.82 4.95
CA ARG A 75 6.43 -8.97 5.85
C ARG A 75 7.44 -9.97 5.28
N LYS A 76 7.42 -10.20 3.97
CA LYS A 76 8.42 -11.02 3.25
C LYS A 76 9.85 -10.48 3.30
N VAL A 77 10.02 -9.17 3.53
CA VAL A 77 11.35 -8.56 3.61
C VAL A 77 11.89 -8.55 5.03
N PHE A 78 11.04 -8.23 6.01
CA PHE A 78 11.47 -7.95 7.38
C PHE A 78 11.18 -9.06 8.39
N HIS A 79 10.15 -9.90 8.18
CA HIS A 79 9.83 -11.05 9.02
C HIS A 79 9.83 -10.80 10.54
N ASN A 80 9.40 -9.62 11.00
CA ASN A 80 9.37 -9.25 12.43
C ASN A 80 8.12 -9.78 13.17
N CYS A 81 7.30 -10.64 12.56
CA CYS A 81 6.08 -11.20 13.16
C CYS A 81 5.56 -12.40 12.36
N ASP A 82 4.72 -13.21 12.99
CA ASP A 82 4.11 -14.43 12.40
C ASP A 82 2.72 -14.20 11.78
N SER A 83 2.30 -12.94 11.57
CA SER A 83 1.01 -12.66 10.93
C SER A 83 0.96 -13.23 9.50
N PRO A 84 -0.24 -13.58 8.97
CA PRO A 84 -0.41 -14.26 7.68
C PRO A 84 0.29 -13.54 6.53
N LEU A 85 1.13 -14.24 5.75
CA LEU A 85 1.91 -13.62 4.68
C LEU A 85 1.05 -13.14 3.51
N GLU A 86 0.10 -13.96 3.08
CA GLU A 86 -0.97 -13.58 2.15
C GLU A 86 -1.88 -12.54 2.81
N ALA A 87 -1.78 -11.28 2.36
CA ALA A 87 -2.40 -10.14 3.04
C ALA A 87 -2.56 -8.90 2.14
N GLU A 88 -2.22 -8.98 0.86
CA GLU A 88 -2.32 -7.89 -0.10
C GLU A 88 -3.35 -8.23 -1.16
N ILE A 89 -4.25 -7.30 -1.47
CA ILE A 89 -5.30 -7.43 -2.47
C ILE A 89 -5.06 -6.36 -3.53
N VAL A 90 -4.72 -6.78 -4.73
CA VAL A 90 -4.48 -5.91 -5.88
C VAL A 90 -5.81 -5.54 -6.50
N VAL A 91 -6.02 -4.24 -6.72
CA VAL A 91 -7.25 -3.66 -7.31
C VAL A 91 -6.89 -2.46 -8.18
N GLY A 92 -7.80 -2.03 -9.06
CA GLY A 92 -7.60 -0.84 -9.89
C GLY A 92 -6.31 -0.91 -10.72
N PHE A 93 -5.44 0.08 -10.58
CA PHE A 93 -4.16 0.18 -11.32
C PHE A 93 -3.13 -0.87 -10.94
N GLY A 94 -3.40 -1.68 -9.92
CA GLY A 94 -2.47 -2.72 -9.49
C GLY A 94 -2.19 -3.78 -10.55
N LYS A 95 -3.12 -4.00 -11.50
CA LYS A 95 -2.87 -4.87 -12.65
C LYS A 95 -1.66 -4.41 -13.46
N ASP A 96 -1.52 -3.10 -13.69
CA ASP A 96 -0.37 -2.53 -14.42
C ASP A 96 0.92 -2.50 -13.57
N VAL A 97 0.78 -2.26 -12.26
CA VAL A 97 1.92 -2.26 -11.32
C VAL A 97 2.55 -3.65 -11.23
N TYR A 98 1.73 -4.69 -11.29
CA TYR A 98 2.14 -6.07 -11.07
C TYR A 98 2.08 -6.94 -12.32
N ALA A 99 1.90 -6.36 -13.51
CA ALA A 99 1.88 -7.06 -14.80
C ALA A 99 3.12 -7.96 -15.00
N ASP A 100 4.31 -7.46 -14.62
CA ASP A 100 5.59 -8.21 -14.71
C ASP A 100 5.91 -9.03 -13.45
N ALA A 101 5.01 -9.04 -12.46
CA ALA A 101 5.22 -9.71 -11.18
C ALA A 101 4.53 -11.09 -11.13
N GLU A 102 4.28 -11.70 -12.30
CA GLU A 102 3.48 -12.90 -12.65
C GLU A 102 3.55 -14.12 -11.70
N HIS A 103 4.42 -14.11 -10.69
CA HIS A 103 4.54 -15.18 -9.69
C HIS A 103 4.24 -14.74 -8.25
N LYS A 104 3.59 -13.59 -8.05
CA LYS A 104 3.30 -13.05 -6.70
C LYS A 104 1.82 -12.89 -6.37
N PHE A 105 0.95 -12.90 -7.37
CA PHE A 105 -0.48 -12.63 -7.19
C PHE A 105 -1.34 -13.63 -7.95
N ARG A 106 -2.37 -14.14 -7.28
CA ARG A 106 -3.37 -15.06 -7.83
C ARG A 106 -4.68 -14.33 -8.00
N GLU A 107 -5.25 -14.38 -9.19
CA GLU A 107 -6.60 -13.84 -9.44
C GLU A 107 -7.64 -14.63 -8.64
N VAL A 108 -8.60 -13.91 -8.04
CA VAL A 108 -9.62 -14.50 -7.16
C VAL A 108 -10.98 -13.83 -7.38
N GLY A 109 -12.04 -14.42 -6.82
CA GLY A 109 -13.34 -13.76 -6.73
C GLY A 109 -13.39 -12.69 -5.64
N LYS A 110 -14.35 -11.76 -5.76
CA LYS A 110 -14.58 -10.70 -4.76
C LYS A 110 -14.87 -11.25 -3.35
N ASP A 111 -15.60 -12.36 -3.25
CA ASP A 111 -15.93 -12.95 -1.96
C ASP A 111 -14.71 -13.58 -1.26
N GLU A 112 -13.78 -14.14 -2.04
CA GLU A 112 -12.50 -14.63 -1.51
C GLU A 112 -11.64 -13.47 -1.00
N ALA A 113 -11.57 -12.36 -1.77
CA ALA A 113 -10.89 -11.15 -1.34
C ALA A 113 -11.48 -10.55 -0.05
N LYS A 114 -12.81 -10.46 0.06
CA LYS A 114 -13.50 -10.00 1.29
C LYS A 114 -13.24 -10.95 2.47
N THR A 115 -13.19 -12.26 2.22
CA THR A 115 -12.83 -13.26 3.23
C THR A 115 -11.39 -13.05 3.74
N LEU A 116 -10.45 -12.72 2.85
CA LEU A 116 -9.09 -12.37 3.26
C LEU A 116 -9.06 -11.11 4.13
N VAL A 117 -9.79 -10.05 3.79
CA VAL A 117 -9.91 -8.83 4.62
C VAL A 117 -10.37 -9.19 6.03
N LYS A 118 -11.43 -10.01 6.14
CA LYS A 118 -11.96 -10.47 7.42
C LYS A 118 -10.92 -11.24 8.23
N ARG A 119 -10.26 -12.24 7.63
CA ARG A 119 -9.18 -13.02 8.28
C ARG A 119 -8.03 -12.12 8.75
N CYS A 120 -7.64 -11.15 7.94
CA CYS A 120 -6.61 -10.19 8.30
C CYS A 120 -7.01 -9.31 9.48
N LYS A 121 -8.26 -8.84 9.50
CA LYS A 121 -8.82 -8.05 10.62
C LYS A 121 -8.88 -8.87 11.91
N GLU A 122 -9.29 -10.13 11.84
CA GLU A 122 -9.28 -11.07 12.97
C GLU A 122 -7.86 -11.31 13.50
N ALA A 123 -6.85 -11.32 12.62
CA ALA A 123 -5.43 -11.37 12.98
C ALA A 123 -4.86 -10.01 13.48
N GLY A 124 -5.70 -8.99 13.66
CA GLY A 124 -5.29 -7.68 14.16
C GLY A 124 -4.54 -6.80 13.15
N LEU A 125 -4.68 -7.08 11.85
CA LEU A 125 -4.10 -6.28 10.77
C LEU A 125 -5.01 -5.12 10.39
N MET A 126 -4.43 -3.99 10.03
CA MET A 126 -5.18 -2.81 9.54
C MET A 126 -5.18 -2.76 8.02
N SER A 127 -6.34 -2.49 7.42
CA SER A 127 -6.45 -2.33 5.96
C SER A 127 -6.05 -0.91 5.56
N ILE A 128 -5.18 -0.81 4.55
CA ILE A 128 -4.67 0.45 4.01
C ILE A 128 -4.82 0.42 2.50
N MET A 129 -5.46 1.43 1.91
CA MET A 129 -5.43 1.61 0.46
C MET A 129 -4.09 2.25 0.05
N MET A 130 -3.36 1.59 -0.82
CA MET A 130 -2.05 2.03 -1.30
C MET A 130 -2.19 2.79 -2.61
N GLN A 131 -1.40 3.86 -2.72
CA GLN A 131 -1.36 4.73 -3.88
C GLN A 131 0.09 4.94 -4.35
N CYS A 132 0.27 4.96 -5.68
CA CYS A 132 1.50 5.35 -6.33
C CYS A 132 1.21 6.40 -7.40
N LYS A 133 1.86 7.56 -7.35
CA LYS A 133 1.74 8.66 -8.32
C LYS A 133 0.29 9.08 -8.61
N GLY A 134 -0.57 9.07 -7.59
CA GLY A 134 -2.00 9.36 -7.75
C GLY A 134 -2.88 8.13 -8.00
N HIS A 135 -2.31 6.98 -8.36
CA HIS A 135 -3.05 5.77 -8.73
C HIS A 135 -3.19 4.78 -7.57
N TYR A 136 -4.43 4.43 -7.24
CA TYR A 136 -4.79 3.43 -6.25
C TYR A 136 -4.58 2.04 -6.85
N TYR A 137 -3.79 1.20 -6.16
CA TYR A 137 -3.32 -0.05 -6.76
C TYR A 137 -3.50 -1.30 -5.89
N ALA A 138 -3.63 -1.15 -4.57
CA ALA A 138 -3.82 -2.31 -3.69
C ALA A 138 -4.44 -1.92 -2.35
N ILE A 139 -5.21 -2.84 -1.77
CA ILE A 139 -5.54 -2.86 -0.35
C ILE A 139 -4.49 -3.74 0.34
N CYS A 140 -3.69 -3.16 1.23
CA CYS A 140 -2.68 -3.89 1.99
C CYS A 140 -3.14 -4.06 3.45
N ASN A 141 -3.21 -5.30 3.92
CA ASN A 141 -3.53 -5.60 5.32
C ASN A 141 -2.25 -5.65 6.17
N CYS A 142 -1.98 -4.53 6.83
CA CYS A 142 -0.70 -4.19 7.42
C CYS A 142 -0.60 -4.55 8.91
N CYS A 143 0.54 -5.12 9.30
CA CYS A 143 0.94 -5.26 10.70
C CYS A 143 1.77 -4.04 11.16
N ARG A 144 1.81 -3.80 12.48
CA ARG A 144 2.64 -2.73 13.08
C ARG A 144 4.15 -3.03 13.05
N CYS A 145 4.52 -4.31 12.92
CA CYS A 145 5.90 -4.79 13.05
C CYS A 145 6.73 -4.62 11.77
N CYS A 146 6.13 -4.88 10.61
CA CYS A 146 6.84 -4.90 9.32
C CYS A 146 6.46 -3.75 8.39
N CYS A 147 5.21 -3.28 8.43
CA CYS A 147 4.67 -2.28 7.49
C CYS A 147 5.56 -1.03 7.45
N VAL A 148 6.17 -0.78 6.29
CA VAL A 148 7.07 0.37 6.09
C VAL A 148 6.32 1.69 6.26
N PRO A 149 5.18 1.94 5.57
CA PRO A 149 4.41 3.18 5.78
C PRO A 149 4.07 3.43 7.25
N TYR A 150 3.67 2.40 7.99
CA TYR A 150 3.34 2.52 9.42
C TYR A 150 4.57 2.84 10.26
N ARG A 151 5.71 2.17 10.03
CA ARG A 151 6.96 2.43 10.75
C ARG A 151 7.51 3.82 10.45
N LEU A 152 7.44 4.28 9.20
CA LEU A 152 7.83 5.63 8.77
C LEU A 152 7.00 6.70 9.50
N LYS A 153 5.68 6.51 9.59
CA LYS A 153 4.80 7.40 10.35
C LYS A 153 5.12 7.38 11.84
N SER A 154 5.01 6.20 12.46
CA SER A 154 5.04 6.05 13.93
C SER A 154 6.42 6.30 14.55
N ARG A 155 7.52 5.94 13.89
CA ARG A 155 8.87 6.02 14.47
C ARG A 155 9.71 7.21 14.00
N TYR A 156 9.33 7.81 12.87
CA TYR A 156 10.12 8.82 12.17
C TYR A 156 9.34 10.10 11.80
N GLY A 157 8.04 10.17 12.11
CA GLY A 157 7.23 11.38 11.91
C GLY A 157 6.96 11.70 10.43
N ILE A 158 7.01 10.70 9.55
CA ILE A 158 6.63 10.85 8.15
C ILE A 158 5.11 10.70 8.08
N ASN A 159 4.40 11.75 8.48
CA ASN A 159 2.96 11.75 8.70
C ASN A 159 2.14 11.44 7.45
N HIS A 160 2.65 11.75 6.26
CA HIS A 160 1.95 11.51 4.99
C HIS A 160 2.15 10.09 4.42
N SER A 161 2.94 9.22 5.06
CA SER A 161 3.06 7.83 4.60
C SER A 161 1.78 7.03 4.81
N ILE A 162 1.01 7.36 5.85
CA ILE A 162 -0.37 6.90 6.05
C ILE A 162 -1.20 8.08 6.54
N VAL A 163 -2.24 8.42 5.79
CA VAL A 163 -3.25 9.43 6.16
C VAL A 163 -4.63 8.80 6.18
N ARG A 164 -5.63 9.58 6.59
CA ARG A 164 -7.04 9.23 6.45
C ARG A 164 -7.66 10.13 5.40
N ASP A 165 -8.50 9.56 4.55
CA ASP A 165 -9.36 10.28 3.61
C ASP A 165 -10.77 9.70 3.73
N ASP A 166 -11.73 10.53 4.13
CA ASP A 166 -13.12 10.11 4.30
C ASP A 166 -13.87 9.84 2.99
N HIS A 167 -13.30 10.25 1.86
CA HIS A 167 -13.85 10.02 0.53
C HIS A 167 -13.07 8.96 -0.26
N ILE A 168 -12.23 8.15 0.40
CA ILE A 168 -11.34 7.19 -0.28
C ILE A 168 -12.07 6.24 -1.25
N VAL A 169 -13.26 5.75 -0.86
CA VAL A 169 -14.08 4.87 -1.71
C VAL A 169 -14.59 5.63 -2.93
N GLN A 170 -15.14 6.84 -2.74
CA GLN A 170 -15.60 7.69 -3.83
C GLN A 170 -14.46 8.07 -4.78
N ASN A 171 -13.28 8.39 -4.24
CA ASN A 171 -12.09 8.75 -5.00
C ASN A 171 -11.59 7.56 -5.83
N PHE A 172 -11.64 6.35 -5.27
CA PHE A 172 -11.33 5.12 -6.00
C PHE A 172 -12.30 4.89 -7.15
N VAL A 173 -13.63 4.97 -6.91
CA VAL A 173 -14.66 4.79 -7.94
C VAL A 173 -14.53 5.86 -9.04
N CYS A 174 -14.32 7.12 -8.66
CA CYS A 174 -14.09 8.21 -9.60
C CYS A 174 -12.87 7.96 -10.47
N GLN A 175 -11.78 7.47 -9.86
CA GLN A 175 -10.57 7.10 -10.59
C GLN A 175 -10.81 5.93 -11.55
N LEU A 176 -11.59 4.91 -11.19
CA LEU A 176 -11.95 3.83 -12.12
C LEU A 176 -12.72 4.37 -13.33
N ASN A 177 -13.73 5.22 -13.10
CA ASN A 177 -14.60 5.74 -14.16
C ASN A 177 -13.88 6.69 -15.12
N ASN A 178 -12.98 7.53 -14.62
CA ASN A 178 -12.21 8.47 -15.43
C ASN A 178 -11.09 7.80 -16.26
N HIS A 179 -10.92 6.49 -16.14
CA HIS A 179 -9.89 5.71 -16.81
C HIS A 179 -10.44 4.50 -17.58
N ILE A 180 -11.75 4.50 -17.90
CA ILE A 180 -12.36 3.50 -18.80
C ILE A 180 -11.94 3.69 -20.29
N ASP A 181 -11.16 4.71 -20.63
CA ASP A 181 -10.59 4.89 -21.97
C ASP A 181 -9.07 4.65 -22.01
N PRO A 182 -8.57 3.77 -22.90
CA PRO A 182 -7.51 4.13 -23.83
C PRO A 182 -8.03 4.99 -24.99
#